data_AF-A0AAN9V3E2-F1
#
_entry.id   AF-A0AAN9V3E2-F1
#
_cell.length_a   1.000
_cell.length_b   1.000
_cell.length_c   1.000
_cell.angle_alpha   90.00
_cell.angle_beta   90.00
_cell.angle_gamma   90.00
#
_symmetry.space_group_name_H-M   'P 1'
#
loop_
_entity.id
_entity.type
_entity.pdbx_description
1 polymer ?
#
loop_
_entity_poly.entity_id
_entity_poly.type
_entity_poly.pdbx_seq_one_letter_code
_entity_poly.pdbx_strand_id
1 'polypeptide(L)'
;MAPNEATILSNYLLLPARLPDFLSLQEFTSFFPKSQQSSPHVRALYRDLQQQRNAIVDSVSESITAQAKQGKALRRQVIKERREAEQEEQDDEIEIERTVGLSYLYPAQTDNLNCGN
;
A
#
# COMPACT_ATOMS: atom_id res chain seq x y z
N MET A 1 -18.93 -7.76 -7.81
CA MET A 1 -17.95 -7.08 -6.93
C MET A 1 -16.81 -6.59 -7.81
N ALA A 2 -16.32 -5.36 -7.60
CA ALA A 2 -15.12 -4.90 -8.28
C ALA A 2 -13.90 -5.71 -7.81
N PRO A 3 -12.91 -6.01 -8.69
CA PRO A 3 -11.73 -6.77 -8.31
C PRO A 3 -10.94 -6.01 -7.23
N ASN A 4 -10.42 -6.73 -6.24
CA ASN A 4 -9.55 -6.15 -5.24
C ASN A 4 -8.13 -5.94 -5.81
N GLU A 5 -7.34 -5.10 -5.16
CA GLU A 5 -5.98 -4.73 -5.59
C GLU A 5 -5.09 -5.96 -5.85
N ALA A 6 -5.11 -6.96 -4.96
CA ALA A 6 -4.32 -8.18 -5.13
C ALA A 6 -4.72 -8.92 -6.41
N THR A 7 -6.03 -9.01 -6.72
CA THR A 7 -6.51 -9.61 -7.98
C THR A 7 -6.04 -8.82 -9.20
N ILE A 8 -6.08 -7.48 -9.14
CA ILE A 8 -5.63 -6.62 -10.25
C ILE A 8 -4.13 -6.84 -10.49
N LEU A 9 -3.31 -6.74 -9.43
CA LEU A 9 -1.86 -6.89 -9.52
C LEU A 9 -1.46 -8.30 -9.96
N SER A 10 -2.07 -9.35 -9.43
CA SER A 10 -1.77 -10.71 -9.86
C SER A 10 -2.10 -10.95 -11.33
N ASN A 11 -3.25 -10.43 -11.80
CA ASN A 11 -3.64 -10.58 -13.20
C ASN A 11 -2.70 -9.81 -14.14
N TYR A 12 -2.25 -8.63 -13.73
CA TYR A 12 -1.40 -7.79 -14.57
C TYR A 12 0.07 -8.21 -14.54
N LEU A 13 0.58 -8.61 -13.38
CA LEU A 13 2.01 -8.85 -13.15
C LEU A 13 2.41 -10.32 -13.17
N LEU A 14 1.52 -11.27 -12.90
CA LEU A 14 1.88 -12.70 -12.78
C LEU A 14 1.39 -13.53 -13.97
N LEU A 15 0.18 -13.28 -14.48
CA LEU A 15 -0.37 -14.04 -15.61
C LEU A 15 0.46 -13.90 -16.89
N PRO A 16 0.84 -12.71 -17.38
CA PRO A 16 1.70 -12.58 -18.55
C PRO A 16 3.18 -12.89 -18.25
N ALA A 17 3.49 -13.26 -17.00
CA ALA A 17 4.86 -13.32 -16.52
C ALA A 17 5.54 -14.69 -16.70
N ARG A 18 4.93 -15.66 -17.39
CA ARG A 18 5.56 -16.97 -17.64
C ARG A 18 6.37 -16.93 -18.91
N LEU A 19 7.55 -17.59 -18.91
CA LEU A 19 8.46 -17.63 -20.08
C LEU A 19 7.75 -17.96 -21.39
N PRO A 20 6.94 -19.05 -21.46
CA PRO A 20 6.29 -19.44 -22.70
C PRO A 20 5.30 -18.42 -23.26
N ASP A 21 4.79 -17.49 -22.45
CA ASP A 21 3.73 -16.55 -22.87
C ASP A 21 4.27 -15.40 -23.72
N PHE A 22 5.56 -15.04 -23.59
CA PHE A 22 6.21 -14.04 -24.44
C PHE A 22 7.38 -14.58 -25.26
N LEU A 23 7.95 -15.72 -24.87
CA LEU A 23 9.08 -16.34 -25.55
C LEU A 23 8.93 -17.84 -25.50
N SER A 24 8.39 -18.41 -26.57
CA SER A 24 8.30 -19.86 -26.72
C SER A 24 9.68 -20.51 -26.87
N LEU A 25 9.77 -21.81 -26.61
CA LEU A 25 11.00 -22.58 -26.86
C LEU A 25 11.42 -22.50 -28.34
N GLN A 26 10.45 -22.46 -29.26
CA GLN A 26 10.74 -22.37 -30.70
C GLN A 26 11.39 -21.04 -31.04
N GLU A 27 10.82 -19.92 -30.56
CA GLU A 27 11.39 -18.58 -30.76
C GLU A 27 12.77 -18.47 -30.11
N PHE A 28 12.92 -18.96 -28.87
CA PHE A 28 14.22 -19.00 -28.20
C PHE A 28 15.25 -19.80 -29.00
N THR A 29 14.86 -20.96 -29.53
CA THR A 29 15.73 -21.80 -30.35
C THR A 29 16.14 -21.08 -31.64
N SER A 30 15.27 -20.23 -32.21
CA SER A 30 15.57 -19.47 -33.43
C SER A 30 16.72 -18.47 -33.27
N PHE A 31 17.06 -18.06 -32.05
CA PHE A 31 18.21 -17.19 -31.76
C PHE A 31 19.56 -17.89 -31.91
N PHE A 32 19.59 -19.21 -32.01
CA PHE A 32 20.82 -19.98 -32.19
C PHE A 32 21.08 -20.28 -33.68
N PRO A 33 22.36 -20.41 -34.10
CA PRO A 33 22.69 -20.85 -35.45
C PRO A 33 22.03 -22.19 -35.79
N LYS A 34 21.57 -22.38 -37.04
CA LYS A 34 20.85 -23.59 -37.48
C LYS A 34 21.56 -24.90 -37.12
N SER A 35 22.89 -24.93 -37.17
CA SER A 35 23.71 -26.09 -36.81
C SER A 35 23.65 -26.47 -35.32
N GLN A 36 23.23 -25.54 -34.46
CA GLN A 36 23.19 -25.71 -33.01
C GLN A 36 21.75 -25.80 -32.46
N GLN A 37 20.73 -25.50 -33.26
CA GLN A 37 19.32 -25.50 -32.82
C GLN A 37 18.83 -26.88 -32.33
N SER A 38 19.38 -27.97 -32.86
CA SER A 38 19.07 -29.33 -32.42
C SER A 38 19.82 -29.75 -31.15
N SER A 39 20.76 -28.92 -30.67
CA SER A 39 21.56 -29.23 -29.48
C SER A 39 20.68 -29.38 -28.24
N PRO A 40 20.87 -30.43 -27.43
CA PRO A 40 20.13 -30.58 -26.16
C PRO A 40 20.41 -29.43 -25.19
N HIS A 41 21.56 -28.76 -25.31
CA HIS A 41 21.94 -27.63 -24.46
C HIS A 41 21.03 -26.42 -24.65
N VAL A 42 20.48 -26.19 -25.85
CA VAL A 42 19.53 -25.09 -26.08
C VAL A 42 18.26 -25.31 -25.26
N ARG A 43 17.78 -26.55 -25.20
CA ARG A 43 16.63 -26.90 -24.35
C ARG A 43 16.94 -26.76 -22.86
N ALA A 44 18.15 -27.15 -22.42
CA ALA A 44 18.58 -26.96 -21.05
C ALA A 44 18.61 -25.46 -20.67
N LEU A 45 19.23 -24.61 -21.49
CA LEU A 45 19.29 -23.16 -21.29
C LEU A 45 17.89 -22.52 -21.19
N TYR A 46 16.94 -22.96 -22.02
CA TYR A 46 15.56 -22.47 -21.93
C TYR A 46 14.91 -22.86 -20.60
N ARG A 47 15.19 -24.06 -20.08
CA ARG A 47 14.66 -24.50 -18.78
C ARG A 47 15.29 -23.73 -17.62
N ASP A 48 16.59 -23.46 -17.68
CA ASP A 48 17.27 -22.64 -16.69
C ASP A 48 16.71 -21.23 -16.67
N LEU A 49 16.50 -20.63 -17.85
CA LEU A 49 15.86 -19.32 -17.98
C LEU A 49 14.43 -19.32 -17.42
N GLN A 50 13.67 -20.39 -17.68
CA GLN A 50 12.33 -20.55 -17.14
C GLN A 50 12.34 -20.62 -15.61
N GLN A 51 13.29 -21.36 -15.02
CA GLN A 51 13.44 -21.45 -13.56
C GLN A 51 13.80 -20.10 -12.94
N GLN A 52 14.78 -19.39 -13.51
CA GLN A 52 15.17 -18.04 -13.03
C GLN A 52 13.99 -17.08 -13.08
N ARG A 53 13.20 -17.11 -14.18
CA ARG A 53 12.02 -16.26 -14.31
C ARG A 53 10.94 -16.64 -13.29
N ASN A 54 10.67 -17.93 -13.10
CA ASN A 54 9.69 -18.37 -12.11
C ASN A 54 10.05 -17.90 -10.69
N ALA A 55 11.33 -17.95 -10.31
CA ALA A 55 11.78 -17.45 -9.02
C ALA A 55 11.48 -15.95 -8.81
N ILE A 56 11.61 -15.14 -9.87
CA ILE A 56 11.22 -13.71 -9.83
C ILE A 56 9.70 -13.56 -9.71
N VAL A 57 8.93 -14.33 -10.47
CA VAL A 57 7.45 -14.31 -10.41
C VAL A 57 6.95 -14.68 -9.01
N ASP A 58 7.56 -15.69 -8.39
CA ASP A 58 7.24 -16.12 -7.03
C ASP A 58 7.52 -15.00 -6.02
N SER A 59 8.68 -14.33 -6.12
CA SER A 59 9.02 -13.16 -5.28
C SER A 59 8.03 -11.99 -5.44
N VAL A 60 7.58 -11.71 -6.67
CA VAL A 60 6.57 -10.68 -6.93
C VAL A 60 5.22 -11.09 -6.34
N SER A 61 4.84 -12.36 -6.45
CA SER A 61 3.62 -12.90 -5.84
C SER A 61 3.62 -12.71 -4.33
N GLU A 62 4.72 -13.06 -3.65
CA GLU A 62 4.90 -12.83 -2.21
C GLU A 62 4.79 -11.33 -1.88
N SER A 63 5.42 -10.47 -2.66
CA SER A 63 5.37 -9.02 -2.49
C SER A 63 3.94 -8.47 -2.59
N ILE A 64 3.15 -8.94 -3.56
CA ILE A 64 1.73 -8.55 -3.71
C ILE A 64 0.96 -8.90 -2.42
N THR A 65 1.15 -10.10 -1.87
CA THR A 65 0.46 -10.51 -0.64
C THR A 65 0.87 -9.66 0.57
N ALA A 66 2.16 -9.34 0.68
CA ALA A 66 2.70 -8.50 1.75
C ALA A 66 2.13 -7.08 1.67
N GLN A 67 2.14 -6.48 0.48
CA GLN A 67 1.60 -5.14 0.24
C GLN A 67 0.09 -5.08 0.49
N ALA A 68 -0.68 -6.08 0.05
CA ALA A 68 -2.11 -6.15 0.32
C ALA A 68 -2.43 -6.22 1.83
N LYS A 69 -1.57 -6.89 2.62
CA LYS A 69 -1.69 -6.92 4.09
C LYS A 69 -1.33 -5.57 4.71
N GLN A 70 -0.26 -4.93 4.25
CA GLN A 70 0.16 -3.60 4.70
C GLN A 70 -0.91 -2.55 4.41
N GLY A 71 -1.49 -2.53 3.20
CA GLY A 71 -2.58 -1.61 2.84
C GLY A 71 -3.82 -1.76 3.74
N LYS A 72 -4.16 -2.98 4.17
CA LYS A 72 -5.23 -3.20 5.16
C LYS A 72 -4.87 -2.62 6.54
N ALA A 73 -3.63 -2.77 6.98
CA ALA A 73 -3.16 -2.22 8.26
C ALA A 73 -3.19 -0.69 8.24
N LEU A 74 -2.69 -0.06 7.17
CA LEU A 74 -2.70 1.39 6.99
C LEU A 74 -4.12 1.96 7.00
N ARG A 75 -5.07 1.33 6.28
CA ARG A 75 -6.48 1.75 6.32
C ARG A 75 -7.07 1.72 7.73
N ARG A 76 -6.72 0.71 8.53
CA ARG A 76 -7.16 0.62 9.94
C ARG A 76 -6.55 1.73 10.78
N GLN A 77 -5.27 2.01 10.59
CA GLN A 77 -4.57 3.09 11.29
C GLN A 77 -5.18 4.45 10.97
N VAL A 78 -5.42 4.76 9.69
CA VAL A 78 -6.06 6.02 9.28
C VAL A 78 -7.46 6.17 9.89
N ILE A 79 -8.26 5.09 9.92
CA ILE A 79 -9.59 5.13 10.55
C ILE A 79 -9.47 5.37 12.06
N LYS A 80 -8.47 4.78 12.72
CA LYS A 80 -8.23 4.94 14.14
C LYS A 80 -7.82 6.38 14.46
N GLU A 81 -6.81 6.90 13.77
CA GLU A 81 -6.32 8.28 13.94
C GLU A 81 -7.43 9.30 13.70
N ARG A 82 -8.27 9.09 12.68
CA ARG A 82 -9.43 9.94 12.43
C ARG A 82 -10.43 9.95 13.60
N ARG A 83 -10.70 8.80 14.21
CA ARG A 83 -11.62 8.70 15.35
C ARG A 83 -11.05 9.33 16.61
N GLU A 84 -9.74 9.19 16.83
CA GLU A 84 -9.05 9.80 17.97
C GLU A 84 -9.07 11.33 17.84
N ALA A 85 -8.78 11.87 16.65
CA ALA A 85 -8.91 13.31 16.38
C ALA A 85 -10.35 13.82 16.58
N GLU A 86 -11.36 13.10 16.09
CA GLU A 86 -12.78 13.46 16.29
C GLU A 86 -13.20 13.43 17.77
N GLN A 87 -12.53 12.63 18.63
CA GLN A 87 -12.77 12.60 20.08
C GLN A 87 -12.04 13.74 20.80
N GLU A 88 -10.79 14.01 20.44
CA GLU A 88 -10.02 15.14 20.97
C GLU A 88 -10.73 16.48 20.68
N GLU A 89 -11.25 16.67 19.46
CA GLU A 89 -12.02 17.88 19.11
C GLU A 89 -13.29 18.05 19.97
N GLN A 90 -13.98 16.96 20.31
CA GLN A 90 -15.16 17.00 21.18
C GLN A 90 -14.80 17.33 22.63
N ASP A 91 -13.73 16.74 23.14
CA ASP A 91 -13.25 17.03 24.50
C ASP A 91 -12.80 18.50 24.63
N ASP A 92 -12.09 19.03 23.63
CA ASP A 92 -11.69 20.43 23.56
C ASP A 92 -12.91 21.38 23.53
N GLU A 93 -13.95 21.06 22.76
CA GLU A 93 -15.19 21.85 22.71
C GLU A 93 -15.88 21.89 24.08
N ILE A 94 -15.98 20.76 24.77
CA ILE A 94 -16.56 20.67 26.12
C ILE A 94 -15.74 21.48 27.14
N GLU A 95 -14.42 21.47 27.05
CA GLU A 95 -13.55 22.25 27.93
C GLU A 95 -13.70 23.75 27.69
N ILE A 96 -13.80 24.18 26.42
CA ILE A 96 -14.07 25.57 26.07
C ILE A 96 -15.44 26.00 26.58
N GLU A 97 -16.51 25.21 26.36
CA GLU A 97 -17.85 25.50 26.87
C GLU A 97 -17.86 25.64 28.40
N ARG A 98 -17.15 24.78 29.13
CA ARG A 98 -17.02 24.89 30.59
C ARG A 98 -16.30 26.17 30.99
N THR A 99 -15.19 26.50 30.32
CA THR A 99 -14.36 27.67 30.66
C THR A 99 -15.09 28.97 30.36
N VAL A 100 -15.75 29.03 29.21
CA VAL A 100 -16.56 30.17 28.76
C VAL A 100 -17.81 30.28 29.64
N GLY A 101 -18.49 29.18 29.96
CA GLY A 101 -19.64 29.17 30.87
C GLY A 101 -19.31 29.65 32.28
N LEU A 102 -18.14 29.29 32.82
CA LEU A 102 -17.64 29.83 34.09
C LEU A 102 -17.30 31.32 34.01
N SER A 103 -16.74 31.78 32.89
CA SER A 103 -16.52 33.21 32.61
C SER A 103 -17.81 34.02 32.51
N TYR A 104 -18.92 33.44 32.06
CA TYR A 104 -20.22 34.11 32.01
C TYR A 104 -20.93 34.12 33.37
N LEU A 105 -20.61 33.18 34.27
CA LEU A 105 -21.22 33.09 35.61
C LEU A 105 -20.51 33.94 36.68
N TYR A 106 -19.27 34.36 36.43
CA TYR A 106 -18.56 35.36 37.25
C TYR A 106 -17.84 36.35 36.34
N PRO A 107 -18.47 37.48 35.94
CA PRO A 107 -17.72 38.56 35.32
C PRO A 107 -16.69 39.05 36.34
N ALA A 108 -15.41 38.92 36.02
CA ALA A 108 -14.34 39.47 36.84
C ALA A 108 -14.62 40.96 37.06
N GLN A 109 -14.92 41.31 38.31
CA GLN A 109 -15.12 42.66 38.79
C GLN A 109 -13.80 43.42 38.57
N THR A 110 -13.66 44.09 37.43
CA THR A 110 -12.58 45.05 37.20
C THR A 110 -13.02 46.38 37.78
N ASP A 111 -13.06 46.45 39.11
CA ASP A 111 -13.26 47.71 39.82
C ASP A 111 -12.01 48.59 39.65
N ASN A 112 -12.17 49.53 38.72
CA ASN A 112 -11.53 50.84 38.61
C ASN A 112 -10.60 51.22 39.79
N LEU A 113 -9.30 51.12 39.56
CA LEU A 113 -8.32 51.98 40.22
C LEU A 113 -8.40 53.37 39.57
N ASN A 114 -9.36 54.18 39.99
CA ASN A 114 -9.30 55.63 39.83
C ASN A 114 -9.97 56.36 41.00
N CYS A 115 -9.15 56.88 41.91
CA CYS A 115 -9.43 58.13 42.61
C CYS A 115 -8.07 58.80 42.86
N GLY A 116 -7.63 59.58 41.88
CA GLY A 116 -6.71 60.68 42.14
C GLY A 116 -7.40 61.80 42.92
N ASN A 117 -6.76 62.24 44.00
CA ASN A 117 -6.41 63.61 44.34
C ASN A 117 -5.83 63.63 45.75
#